data_AF-A0A0B2QDZ1-F1
#
_entry.id   AF-A0A0B2QDZ1-F1
#
_cell.length_a   1.000
_cell.length_b   1.000
_cell.length_c   1.000
_cell.angle_alpha   90.00
_cell.angle_beta   90.00
_cell.angle_gamma   90.00
#
_symmetry.space_group_name_H-M   'P 1'
#
loop_
_entity.id
_entity.type
_entity.pdbx_description
1 polymer ?
#
loop_
_entity_poly.entity_id
_entity_poly.type
_entity_poly.pdbx_seq_one_letter_code
_entity_poly.pdbx_strand_id
1 'polypeptide(L)'
;MAMAQLPQDLIEEILSWLPVKSLMRFRCVSRTWNSLIFQAHFVKLNLQRSSRNTHVLLRCQINTVFEDMRDLPGIAPCSICSLLENPSSTVDNGCHQLDNRYLFIGSCNGLVCLINLVARGEFSEYRVWFCNLATRIMSEDSPHLCLRSCNYKLWWYQVKCGFGYDDRSDTYKVVLVLSNIKSQNWEVRVHRLGDTHWRKVLTCPAFPILGEKCGQPVSGTVNWFAIRKLGFDYEWETVTVDQLVIFS
;
A
#
# COMPACT_ATOMS: atom_id res chain seq x y z
N MET A 1 48.81 7.17 -15.64
CA MET A 1 48.11 5.87 -15.66
C MET A 1 46.63 6.13 -15.80
N ALA A 2 46.01 5.70 -16.90
CA ALA A 2 44.56 5.76 -17.02
C ALA A 2 43.94 4.75 -16.03
N MET A 3 43.13 5.23 -15.08
CA MET A 3 42.31 4.31 -14.29
C MET A 3 41.33 3.65 -15.26
N ALA A 4 41.33 2.31 -15.31
CA ALA A 4 40.32 1.56 -16.03
C ALA A 4 38.95 1.92 -15.43
N GLN A 5 38.16 2.71 -16.16
CA GLN A 5 36.79 3.02 -15.78
C GLN A 5 35.91 1.89 -16.30
N LEU A 6 35.11 1.32 -15.39
CA LEU A 6 34.09 0.35 -15.78
C LEU A 6 33.05 1.07 -16.67
N PRO A 7 32.63 0.47 -17.80
CA PRO A 7 31.53 0.98 -18.62
C PRO A 7 30.27 1.26 -17.79
N GLN A 8 29.56 2.35 -18.13
CA GLN A 8 28.37 2.79 -17.39
C GLN A 8 27.29 1.70 -17.31
N ASP A 9 27.07 0.96 -18.40
CA ASP A 9 26.08 -0.11 -18.47
C ASP A 9 26.41 -1.26 -17.50
N LEU A 10 27.70 -1.56 -17.30
CA LEU A 10 28.14 -2.56 -16.33
C LEU A 10 28.00 -2.06 -14.89
N ILE A 11 28.20 -0.75 -14.65
CA ILE A 11 27.92 -0.15 -13.34
C ILE A 11 26.42 -0.28 -13.04
N GLU A 12 25.55 0.08 -13.99
CA GLU A 12 24.10 -0.04 -13.84
C GLU A 12 23.67 -1.48 -13.59
N GLU A 13 24.24 -2.42 -14.36
CA GLU A 13 24.02 -3.85 -14.21
C GLU A 13 24.38 -4.30 -12.79
N ILE A 14 25.59 -3.97 -12.30
CA ILE A 14 26.03 -4.35 -10.94
C ILE A 14 25.14 -3.72 -9.88
N LEU A 15 24.88 -2.41 -9.97
CA LEU A 15 24.11 -1.69 -8.95
C LEU A 15 22.67 -2.20 -8.87
N SER A 16 22.03 -2.53 -9.99
CA SER A 16 20.63 -2.99 -9.96
C SER A 16 20.44 -4.37 -9.34
N TRP A 17 21.51 -5.15 -9.12
CA TRP A 17 21.47 -6.39 -8.30
C TRP A 17 21.55 -6.13 -6.79
N LEU A 18 21.88 -4.91 -6.35
CA LEU A 18 22.10 -4.63 -4.95
C LEU A 18 20.78 -4.41 -4.18
N PRO A 19 20.74 -4.77 -2.88
CA PRO A 19 19.63 -4.40 -2.01
C PRO A 19 19.45 -2.88 -1.94
N VAL A 20 18.18 -2.44 -1.86
CA VAL A 20 17.84 -1.01 -1.81
C VAL A 20 18.57 -0.27 -0.67
N LYS A 21 18.75 -0.92 0.49
CA LYS A 21 19.51 -0.37 1.63
C LYS A 21 20.96 -0.02 1.26
N SER A 22 21.62 -0.85 0.46
CA SER A 22 22.98 -0.60 -0.04
C SER A 22 22.99 0.53 -1.07
N LEU A 23 22.02 0.54 -1.99
CA LEU A 23 21.86 1.61 -2.97
C LEU A 23 21.68 2.98 -2.30
N MET A 24 20.87 3.05 -1.24
CA MET A 24 20.68 4.30 -0.50
C MET A 24 21.97 4.82 0.14
N ARG A 25 22.90 3.94 0.54
CA ARG A 25 24.24 4.34 1.01
C ARG A 25 25.11 4.82 -0.15
N PHE A 26 25.05 4.14 -1.29
CA PHE A 26 25.89 4.43 -2.46
C PHE A 26 25.57 5.75 -3.16
N ARG A 27 24.45 6.39 -2.82
CA ARG A 27 24.15 7.77 -3.20
C ARG A 27 25.25 8.77 -2.81
N CYS A 28 26.03 8.50 -1.76
CA CYS A 28 27.13 9.39 -1.36
C CYS A 28 28.43 9.20 -2.16
N VAL A 29 28.53 8.15 -2.99
CA VAL A 29 29.75 7.82 -3.75
C VAL A 29 29.99 8.81 -4.88
N SER A 30 28.95 9.14 -5.65
CA SER A 30 29.03 10.13 -6.74
C SER A 30 27.66 10.71 -7.11
N ARG A 31 27.67 11.89 -7.76
CA ARG A 31 26.45 12.49 -8.31
C ARG A 31 25.80 11.62 -9.39
N THR A 32 26.61 10.96 -10.21
CA THR A 32 26.15 10.04 -11.26
C THR A 32 25.39 8.86 -10.65
N TRP A 33 25.94 8.22 -9.62
CA TRP A 33 25.30 7.09 -8.95
C TRP A 33 24.01 7.53 -8.25
N ASN A 34 24.03 8.68 -7.56
CA ASN A 34 22.82 9.23 -6.96
C ASN A 34 21.74 9.49 -8.03
N SER A 35 22.09 10.06 -9.19
CA SER A 35 21.12 10.29 -10.26
C SER A 35 20.58 8.98 -10.83
N LEU A 36 21.45 8.01 -11.14
CA LEU A 36 21.08 6.71 -11.70
C LEU A 36 20.07 5.97 -10.82
N ILE A 37 20.29 5.95 -9.50
CA ILE A 37 19.44 5.22 -8.54
C ILE A 37 17.98 5.71 -8.54
N PHE A 38 17.72 6.95 -8.93
CA PHE A 38 16.38 7.52 -9.02
C PHE A 38 15.79 7.53 -10.44
N GLN A 39 16.52 7.04 -11.45
CA GLN A 39 15.98 6.94 -12.81
C GLN A 39 14.93 5.83 -12.89
N ALA A 40 13.83 6.10 -13.59
CA ALA A 40 12.68 5.20 -13.64
C ALA A 40 13.03 3.80 -14.19
N HIS A 41 13.90 3.71 -15.20
CA HIS A 41 14.34 2.43 -15.75
C HIS A 41 15.16 1.63 -14.73
N PHE A 42 16.06 2.29 -14.00
CA PHE A 42 16.87 1.65 -12.97
C PHE A 42 16.01 1.12 -11.82
N VAL A 43 15.02 1.92 -11.38
CA VAL A 43 14.06 1.49 -10.35
C VAL A 43 13.29 0.26 -10.81
N LYS A 44 12.78 0.23 -12.04
CA LYS A 44 12.09 -0.95 -12.61
C LYS A 44 13.02 -2.16 -12.69
N LEU A 45 14.25 -1.97 -13.16
CA LEU A 45 15.24 -3.05 -13.27
C LEU A 45 15.58 -3.64 -11.90
N ASN A 46 15.79 -2.79 -10.88
CA ASN A 46 16.03 -3.23 -9.52
C ASN A 46 14.82 -3.94 -8.90
N LEU A 47 13.60 -3.47 -9.15
CA LEU A 47 12.36 -4.14 -8.72
C LEU A 47 12.20 -5.52 -9.33
N GLN A 48 12.47 -5.66 -10.64
CA GLN A 48 12.43 -6.96 -11.31
C GLN A 48 13.45 -7.94 -10.71
N ARG A 49 14.65 -7.47 -10.37
CA ARG A 49 15.70 -8.30 -9.76
C ARG A 49 15.42 -8.63 -8.30
N SER A 50 14.82 -7.70 -7.54
CA SER A 50 14.51 -7.88 -6.12
C SER A 50 13.40 -8.89 -5.87
N SER A 51 12.58 -9.23 -6.87
CA SER A 51 11.59 -10.32 -6.80
C SER A 51 12.19 -11.68 -6.36
N ARG A 52 13.51 -11.86 -6.49
CA ARG A 52 14.24 -13.05 -6.04
C ARG A 52 14.56 -13.06 -4.54
N ASN A 53 14.52 -11.90 -3.88
CA ASN A 53 14.75 -11.73 -2.44
C ASN A 53 13.47 -11.15 -1.82
N THR A 54 12.48 -12.02 -1.61
CA THR A 54 11.16 -11.60 -1.15
C THR A 54 11.24 -11.04 0.26
N HIS A 55 10.99 -9.74 0.38
CA HIS A 55 10.74 -9.09 1.66
C HIS A 55 9.24 -8.99 1.91
N VAL A 56 8.84 -9.28 3.14
CA VAL A 56 7.49 -9.00 3.65
C VAL A 56 7.53 -7.75 4.50
N LEU A 57 6.42 -7.02 4.50
CA LEU A 57 6.24 -5.87 5.34
C LEU A 57 5.41 -6.29 6.56
N LEU A 58 6.05 -6.38 7.72
CA LEU A 58 5.41 -6.76 8.96
C LEU A 58 4.74 -5.55 9.59
N ARG A 59 3.51 -5.73 10.08
CA ARG A 59 2.82 -4.78 10.92
C ARG A 59 2.98 -5.22 12.37
N CYS A 60 3.50 -4.34 13.21
CA CYS A 60 3.69 -4.61 14.63
C CYS A 60 3.08 -3.51 15.49
N GLN A 61 3.01 -3.76 16.79
CA GLN A 61 2.56 -2.83 17.81
C GLN A 61 3.79 -2.46 18.63
N ILE A 62 4.13 -1.17 18.66
CA ILE A 62 5.31 -0.68 19.36
C ILE A 62 4.87 -0.19 20.73
N ASN A 63 5.27 -0.91 21.77
CA ASN A 63 5.06 -0.50 23.15
C ASN A 63 6.00 0.67 23.45
N THR A 64 5.46 1.87 23.64
CA THR A 64 6.24 2.99 24.14
C THR A 64 6.31 2.92 25.66
N VAL A 65 7.51 3.11 26.23
CA VAL A 65 7.79 3.00 27.68
C VAL A 65 7.02 4.02 28.55
N PHE A 66 6.31 4.97 27.92
CA PHE A 66 5.49 5.96 28.61
C PHE A 66 4.03 5.51 28.64
N GLU A 67 3.49 5.31 29.85
CA GLU A 67 2.16 4.77 30.17
C GLU A 67 0.98 5.55 29.54
N ASP A 68 1.21 6.78 29.06
CA ASP A 68 0.16 7.66 28.52
C ASP A 68 0.01 7.64 26.99
N MET A 69 0.86 6.93 26.24
CA MET A 69 0.71 6.80 24.78
C MET A 69 0.23 5.40 24.42
N ARG A 70 -1.01 5.33 23.89
CA ARG A 70 -1.56 4.13 23.23
C ARG A 70 -0.54 3.55 22.26
N ASP A 71 -0.43 2.24 22.25
CA ASP A 71 0.50 1.52 21.37
C ASP A 71 0.46 2.05 19.95
N LEU A 72 1.64 2.27 19.38
CA LEU A 72 1.79 2.91 18.07
C LEU A 72 1.99 1.83 16.99
N PRO A 73 1.27 1.85 15.86
CA PRO A 73 1.46 0.90 14.79
C PRO A 73 2.87 1.09 14.21
N GLY A 74 3.60 0.00 14.15
CA GLY A 74 4.91 -0.10 13.52
C GLY A 74 4.82 -0.85 12.20
N ILE A 75 5.75 -0.51 11.31
CA ILE A 75 5.95 -1.21 10.05
C ILE A 75 7.42 -1.57 9.92
N ALA A 76 7.73 -2.84 9.71
CA ALA A 76 9.11 -3.31 9.58
C ALA A 76 9.28 -4.21 8.35
N PRO A 77 10.23 -3.91 7.44
CA PRO A 77 10.57 -4.83 6.37
C PRO A 77 11.35 -6.03 6.95
N CYS A 78 10.97 -7.23 6.54
CA CYS A 78 11.61 -8.48 6.97
C CYS A 78 11.87 -9.37 5.74
N SER A 79 13.03 -10.02 5.69
CA SER A 79 13.32 -11.01 4.64
C SER A 79 12.58 -12.31 4.94
N ILE A 80 11.85 -12.85 3.96
CA ILE A 80 11.22 -14.17 4.13
C ILE A 80 12.28 -15.25 4.37
N CYS A 81 13.39 -15.24 3.63
CA CYS A 81 14.45 -16.23 3.82
C CYS A 81 15.01 -16.19 5.23
N SER A 82 15.26 -14.99 5.78
CA SER A 82 15.73 -14.87 7.17
C SER A 82 14.69 -15.36 8.18
N LEU A 83 13.40 -15.11 7.94
CA LEU A 83 12.32 -15.62 8.79
C LEU A 83 12.23 -17.15 8.77
N LEU A 84 12.45 -17.77 7.62
CA LEU A 84 12.39 -19.23 7.45
C LEU A 84 13.66 -19.93 7.97
N GLU A 85 14.83 -19.37 7.71
CA GLU A 85 16.12 -19.95 8.08
C GLU A 85 16.48 -19.69 9.55
N ASN A 86 16.03 -18.57 10.13
CA ASN A 86 16.29 -18.23 11.52
C ASN A 86 15.08 -17.51 12.16
N PRO A 87 14.00 -18.24 12.48
CA PRO A 87 12.77 -17.67 13.02
C PRO A 87 12.95 -17.01 14.40
N SER A 88 14.02 -17.33 15.13
CA SER A 88 14.34 -16.72 16.43
C SER A 88 15.15 -15.42 16.32
N SER A 89 15.56 -15.02 15.11
CA SER A 89 16.27 -13.77 14.91
C SER A 89 15.38 -12.56 15.17
N THR A 90 15.96 -11.50 15.71
CA THR A 90 15.25 -10.23 15.86
C THR A 90 15.03 -9.61 14.48
N VAL A 91 13.83 -9.08 14.26
CA VAL A 91 13.58 -8.24 13.07
C VAL A 91 14.51 -7.03 13.19
N ASP A 92 15.40 -6.84 12.20
CA ASP A 92 16.35 -5.72 12.14
C ASP A 92 15.65 -4.41 12.53
N ASN A 93 16.35 -3.54 13.28
CA ASN A 93 15.84 -2.31 13.91
C ASN A 93 15.26 -1.24 12.94
N GLY A 94 14.98 -1.60 11.69
CA GLY A 94 14.27 -0.80 10.70
C GLY A 94 12.75 -0.71 10.93
N CYS A 95 12.29 -0.87 12.17
CA CYS A 95 10.89 -0.64 12.50
C CYS A 95 10.58 0.86 12.40
N HIS A 96 9.64 1.21 11.53
CA HIS A 96 9.17 2.56 11.32
C HIS A 96 7.88 2.77 12.09
N GLN A 97 7.92 3.68 13.06
CA GLN A 97 6.74 4.17 13.76
C GLN A 97 5.81 4.90 12.79
N LEU A 98 4.54 4.49 12.77
CA LEU A 98 3.49 5.16 12.02
C LEU A 98 2.62 5.94 13.00
N ASP A 99 2.35 7.21 12.70
CA ASP A 99 1.38 7.99 13.49
C ASP A 99 0.02 7.27 13.50
N ASN A 100 -0.56 7.13 14.69
CA ASN A 100 -1.83 6.44 14.98
C ASN A 100 -3.02 6.95 14.14
N ARG A 101 -2.90 8.14 13.53
CA ARG A 101 -3.91 8.71 12.62
C ARG A 101 -3.96 8.04 11.26
N TYR A 102 -2.94 7.26 10.88
CA TYR A 102 -2.85 6.61 9.58
C TYR A 102 -3.24 5.13 9.67
N LEU A 103 -4.09 4.71 8.75
CA LEU A 103 -4.36 3.31 8.46
C LEU A 103 -3.47 2.86 7.28
N PHE A 104 -2.78 1.74 7.47
CA PHE A 104 -2.05 1.06 6.40
C PHE A 104 -3.03 0.42 5.41
N ILE A 105 -2.94 0.83 4.13
CA ILE A 105 -3.73 0.23 3.04
C ILE A 105 -2.98 -0.97 2.46
N GLY A 106 -1.68 -0.82 2.19
CA GLY A 106 -0.89 -1.84 1.51
C GLY A 106 0.48 -1.33 1.12
N SER A 107 1.30 -2.23 0.61
CA SER A 107 2.62 -1.93 0.05
C SER A 107 2.78 -2.57 -1.31
N CYS A 108 3.40 -1.85 -2.25
CA CYS A 108 3.66 -2.33 -3.60
C CYS A 108 4.99 -1.74 -4.08
N ASN A 109 5.90 -2.57 -4.58
CA ASN A 109 7.19 -2.13 -5.13
C ASN A 109 8.00 -1.21 -4.20
N GLY A 110 7.95 -1.47 -2.89
CA GLY A 110 8.62 -0.65 -1.86
C GLY A 110 7.93 0.67 -1.50
N LEU A 111 6.83 1.01 -2.17
CA LEU A 111 5.95 2.13 -1.82
C LEU A 111 4.86 1.65 -0.85
N VAL A 112 4.69 2.37 0.25
CA VAL A 112 3.66 2.13 1.27
C VAL A 112 2.54 3.14 1.09
N CYS A 113 1.30 2.67 1.04
CA CYS A 113 0.11 3.49 0.94
C CYS A 113 -0.60 3.55 2.29
N LEU A 114 -0.88 4.79 2.73
CA LEU A 114 -1.49 5.11 4.02
C LEU A 114 -2.73 5.96 3.78
N ILE A 115 -3.72 5.85 4.67
CA ILE A 115 -4.93 6.69 4.61
C ILE A 115 -5.26 7.25 5.98
N ASN A 116 -5.67 8.51 6.01
CA ASN A 116 -6.17 9.19 7.18
C ASN A 116 -7.60 9.68 6.90
N LEU A 117 -8.48 9.57 7.90
CA LEU A 117 -9.84 10.09 7.85
C LEU A 117 -9.93 11.33 8.74
N VAL A 118 -10.24 12.47 8.13
CA VAL A 118 -10.43 13.74 8.83
C VAL A 118 -11.89 14.15 8.75
N ALA A 119 -12.55 14.28 9.91
CA ALA A 119 -13.90 14.83 9.98
C ALA A 119 -13.83 16.38 10.05
N ARG A 120 -14.56 17.07 9.18
CA ARG A 120 -14.66 18.54 9.12
C ARG A 120 -16.14 18.95 9.03
N GLY A 121 -16.79 19.12 10.18
CA GLY A 121 -18.21 19.49 10.25
C GLY A 121 -19.09 18.48 9.50
N GLU A 122 -19.75 18.93 8.43
CA GLU A 122 -20.59 18.08 7.57
C GLU A 122 -19.81 17.25 6.53
N PHE A 123 -18.48 17.25 6.57
CA PHE A 123 -17.66 16.52 5.60
C PHE A 123 -16.76 15.50 6.28
N SER A 124 -16.56 14.38 5.61
CA SER A 124 -15.50 13.41 5.90
C SER A 124 -14.52 13.39 4.76
N GLU A 125 -13.26 13.62 5.08
CA GLU A 125 -12.17 13.75 4.11
C GLU A 125 -11.21 12.57 4.26
N TYR A 126 -11.13 11.74 3.23
CA TYR A 126 -10.16 10.64 3.14
C TYR A 126 -8.91 11.16 2.46
N ARG A 127 -7.78 11.19 3.18
CA ARG A 127 -6.48 11.67 2.71
C ARG A 127 -5.52 10.51 2.54
N VAL A 128 -4.93 10.36 1.37
CA VAL A 128 -4.01 9.27 1.06
C VAL A 128 -2.58 9.78 0.98
N TRP A 129 -1.65 9.02 1.56
CA TRP A 129 -0.23 9.35 1.63
C TRP A 129 0.59 8.18 1.11
N PHE A 130 1.69 8.50 0.43
CA PHE A 130 2.62 7.51 -0.10
C PHE A 130 3.98 7.68 0.57
N CYS A 131 4.53 6.59 1.09
CA CYS A 131 5.81 6.58 1.78
C CYS A 131 6.75 5.57 1.12
N ASN A 132 7.94 6.02 0.73
CA ASN A 132 9.02 5.11 0.36
C ASN A 132 9.92 4.90 1.58
N LEU A 133 9.87 3.71 2.18
CA LEU A 133 10.60 3.40 3.40
C LEU A 133 12.12 3.41 3.22
N ALA A 134 12.61 3.11 2.01
CA ALA A 134 14.04 3.09 1.73
C ALA A 134 14.63 4.51 1.65
N THR A 135 13.90 5.45 1.03
CA THR A 135 14.31 6.85 0.93
C THR A 135 13.89 7.67 2.14
N ARG A 136 12.92 7.17 2.93
CA ARG A 136 12.24 7.86 4.04
C ARG A 136 11.52 9.13 3.60
N ILE A 137 11.07 9.15 2.34
CA ILE A 137 10.34 10.27 1.76
C ILE A 137 8.85 9.94 1.79
N MET A 138 8.07 10.89 2.30
CA MET A 138 6.61 10.91 2.22
C MET A 138 6.18 11.84 1.09
N SER A 139 5.08 11.54 0.41
CA SER A 139 4.48 12.45 -0.57
C SER A 139 4.15 13.81 0.08
N GLU A 140 4.47 14.91 -0.61
CA GLU A 140 4.12 16.26 -0.17
C GLU A 140 2.62 16.54 -0.33
N ASP A 141 2.06 16.07 -1.46
CA ASP A 141 0.64 16.15 -1.74
C ASP A 141 -0.09 14.87 -1.33
N SER A 142 -1.28 15.06 -0.77
CA SER A 142 -2.20 13.97 -0.42
C SER A 142 -3.44 14.07 -1.29
N PRO A 143 -3.67 13.14 -2.25
CA PRO A 143 -4.96 13.05 -2.90
C PRO A 143 -6.03 12.83 -1.83
N HIS A 144 -7.10 13.62 -1.92
CA HIS A 144 -8.15 13.64 -0.92
C HIS A 144 -9.53 13.47 -1.56
N LEU A 145 -10.38 12.70 -0.88
CA LEU A 145 -11.76 12.50 -1.27
C LEU A 145 -12.67 13.06 -0.17
N CYS A 146 -13.34 14.17 -0.47
CA CYS A 146 -14.32 14.77 0.42
C CYS A 146 -15.71 14.16 0.16
N LEU A 147 -16.26 13.53 1.18
CA LEU A 147 -17.63 13.03 1.18
C LEU A 147 -18.50 13.89 2.10
N ARG A 148 -19.65 14.33 1.61
CA ARG A 148 -20.61 15.14 2.37
C ARG A 148 -21.54 14.25 3.20
N SER A 149 -21.62 14.48 4.50
CA SER A 149 -22.41 13.71 5.46
C SER A 149 -23.91 13.63 5.13
N CYS A 150 -24.48 14.61 4.40
CA CYS A 150 -25.88 14.54 3.96
C CYS A 150 -26.10 13.58 2.78
N ASN A 151 -25.11 13.46 1.88
CA ASN A 151 -25.13 12.50 0.77
C ASN A 151 -24.76 11.08 1.26
N TYR A 152 -23.92 11.03 2.29
CA TYR A 152 -23.39 9.83 2.90
C TYR A 152 -23.72 9.86 4.38
N LYS A 153 -24.85 9.26 4.81
CA LYS A 153 -25.11 9.07 6.25
C LYS A 153 -24.04 8.11 6.79
N LEU A 154 -22.88 8.63 7.21
CA LEU A 154 -21.62 7.91 7.41
C LEU A 154 -21.70 6.71 8.36
N TRP A 155 -22.61 6.74 9.33
CA TRP A 155 -22.92 5.59 10.20
C TRP A 155 -23.34 4.32 9.44
N TRP A 156 -23.79 4.48 8.19
CA TRP A 156 -24.21 3.39 7.31
C TRP A 156 -23.23 3.15 6.15
N TYR A 157 -22.09 3.83 6.12
CA TYR A 157 -21.09 3.65 5.07
C TYR A 157 -19.86 2.93 5.61
N GLN A 158 -19.52 1.81 4.98
CA GLN A 158 -18.21 1.19 5.15
C GLN A 158 -17.30 1.61 4.00
N VAL A 159 -16.02 1.81 4.32
CA VAL A 159 -14.99 2.08 3.33
C VAL A 159 -14.01 0.93 3.33
N LYS A 160 -13.88 0.29 2.18
CA LYS A 160 -12.78 -0.63 1.87
C LYS A 160 -11.79 0.11 0.99
N CYS A 161 -10.52 -0.23 1.13
CA CYS A 161 -9.44 0.41 0.41
C CYS A 161 -8.55 -0.63 -0.28
N GLY A 162 -7.81 -0.21 -1.29
CA GLY A 162 -6.92 -1.07 -2.05
C GLY A 162 -5.80 -0.26 -2.65
N PHE A 163 -4.62 -0.86 -2.77
CA PHE A 163 -3.45 -0.20 -3.35
C PHE A 163 -2.65 -1.20 -4.18
N GLY A 164 -2.20 -0.77 -5.35
CA GLY A 164 -1.38 -1.61 -6.23
C GLY A 164 -0.80 -0.85 -7.41
N TYR A 165 0.11 -1.51 -8.11
CA TYR A 165 0.68 -1.05 -9.37
C TYR A 165 -0.15 -1.58 -10.54
N ASP A 166 -0.47 -0.74 -11.51
CA ASP A 166 -1.13 -1.13 -12.74
C ASP A 166 -0.15 -1.09 -13.90
N ASP A 167 0.32 -2.27 -14.35
CA ASP A 167 1.27 -2.40 -15.46
C ASP A 167 0.78 -1.75 -16.75
N ARG A 168 -0.54 -1.68 -16.97
CA ARG A 168 -1.13 -1.07 -18.17
C ARG A 168 -1.00 0.44 -18.22
N SER A 169 -1.13 1.11 -17.08
CA SER A 169 -0.96 2.57 -16.99
C SER A 169 0.37 3.00 -16.40
N ASP A 170 1.25 2.04 -16.12
CA ASP A 170 2.61 2.24 -15.61
C ASP A 170 2.64 3.15 -14.37
N THR A 171 1.62 3.01 -13.51
CA THR A 171 1.46 3.86 -12.33
C THR A 171 0.74 3.11 -11.21
N TYR A 172 0.83 3.67 -10.00
CA TYR A 172 0.12 3.17 -8.84
C TYR A 172 -1.32 3.66 -8.81
N LYS A 173 -2.19 2.84 -8.24
CA LYS A 173 -3.60 3.18 -8.05
C LYS A 173 -4.02 2.93 -6.61
N VAL A 174 -4.92 3.79 -6.15
CA VAL A 174 -5.63 3.64 -4.89
C VAL A 174 -7.10 3.50 -5.21
N VAL A 175 -7.71 2.48 -4.62
CA VAL A 175 -9.13 2.17 -4.79
C VAL A 175 -9.81 2.39 -3.45
N LEU A 176 -10.93 3.11 -3.45
CA LEU A 176 -11.85 3.21 -2.34
C LEU A 176 -13.20 2.65 -2.77
N VAL A 177 -13.68 1.64 -2.07
CA VAL A 177 -15.02 1.09 -2.23
C VAL A 177 -15.88 1.63 -1.10
N LEU A 178 -16.84 2.47 -1.46
CA LEU A 178 -17.79 3.10 -0.55
C LEU A 178 -19.09 2.30 -0.60
N SER A 179 -19.41 1.57 0.47
CA SER A 179 -20.61 0.75 0.53
C SER A 179 -21.64 1.32 1.49
N ASN A 180 -22.84 1.61 0.99
CA ASN A 180 -23.98 1.98 1.82
C ASN A 180 -24.72 0.72 2.29
N ILE A 181 -24.70 0.46 3.60
CA ILE A 181 -25.33 -0.70 4.23
C ILE A 181 -26.85 -0.67 4.04
N LYS A 182 -27.48 0.51 4.07
CA LYS A 182 -28.94 0.63 3.98
C LYS A 182 -29.47 0.45 2.56
N SER A 183 -28.84 1.11 1.60
CA SER A 183 -29.30 1.06 0.20
C SER A 183 -28.70 -0.10 -0.58
N GLN A 184 -27.79 -0.89 0.01
CA GLN A 184 -27.08 -1.98 -0.67
C GLN A 184 -26.48 -1.53 -2.00
N ASN A 185 -25.91 -0.33 -2.02
CA ASN A 185 -25.24 0.22 -3.20
C ASN A 185 -23.77 0.46 -2.91
N TRP A 186 -22.95 0.18 -3.91
CA TRP A 186 -21.52 0.46 -3.87
C TRP A 186 -21.14 1.52 -4.88
N GLU A 187 -20.14 2.29 -4.49
CA GLU A 187 -19.44 3.20 -5.36
C GLU A 187 -17.93 2.93 -5.28
N VAL A 188 -17.32 2.75 -6.45
CA VAL A 188 -15.88 2.56 -6.53
C VAL A 188 -15.24 3.85 -7.03
N ARG A 189 -14.34 4.40 -6.21
CA ARG A 189 -13.50 5.55 -6.53
C ARG A 189 -12.07 5.09 -6.73
N VAL A 190 -11.45 5.53 -7.82
CA VAL A 190 -10.05 5.20 -8.12
C VAL A 190 -9.27 6.49 -8.32
N HIS A 191 -8.11 6.57 -7.67
CA HIS A 191 -7.11 7.61 -7.88
C HIS A 191 -5.84 6.98 -8.44
N ARG A 192 -5.30 7.57 -9.49
CA ARG A 192 -4.00 7.17 -10.05
C ARG A 192 -2.95 8.13 -9.52
N LEU A 193 -1.78 7.62 -9.14
CA LEU A 193 -0.70 8.49 -8.68
C LEU A 193 -0.31 9.48 -9.78
N GLY A 194 -0.31 10.77 -9.46
CA GLY A 194 -0.14 11.88 -10.40
C GLY A 194 -1.43 12.51 -10.91
N ASP A 195 -2.60 11.87 -10.73
CA ASP A 195 -3.89 12.50 -11.03
C ASP A 195 -4.25 13.57 -9.99
N THR A 196 -5.02 14.58 -10.41
CA THR A 196 -5.54 15.64 -9.53
C THR A 196 -6.86 15.29 -8.85
N HIS A 197 -7.62 14.31 -9.37
CA HIS A 197 -8.98 14.01 -8.90
C HIS A 197 -9.26 12.50 -8.82
N TRP A 198 -10.18 12.14 -7.93
CA TRP A 198 -10.73 10.77 -7.83
C TRP A 198 -11.77 10.52 -8.92
N ARG A 199 -11.65 9.39 -9.62
CA ARG A 199 -12.56 9.01 -10.70
C ARG A 199 -13.62 8.04 -10.16
N LYS A 200 -14.89 8.26 -10.51
CA LYS A 200 -15.94 7.22 -10.34
C LYS A 200 -15.75 6.18 -11.43
N VAL A 201 -15.58 4.92 -11.07
CA VAL A 201 -15.39 3.86 -12.07
C VAL A 201 -16.60 2.95 -12.16
N LEU A 202 -17.27 2.68 -11.04
CA LEU A 202 -18.38 1.75 -11.00
C LEU A 202 -19.46 2.17 -10.00
N THR A 203 -20.71 1.84 -10.35
CA THR A 203 -21.83 1.70 -9.42
C THR A 203 -22.52 0.38 -9.73
N CYS A 204 -22.55 -0.54 -8.77
CA CYS A 204 -23.13 -1.86 -8.93
C CYS A 204 -23.98 -2.22 -7.69
N PRO A 205 -24.90 -3.20 -7.81
CA PRO A 205 -25.60 -3.75 -6.65
C PRO A 205 -24.56 -4.31 -5.67
N ALA A 206 -24.68 -3.96 -4.39
CA ALA A 206 -23.76 -4.41 -3.35
C ALA A 206 -23.84 -5.93 -3.15
N PHE A 207 -22.70 -6.59 -2.99
CA PHE A 207 -22.62 -7.99 -2.59
C PHE A 207 -21.52 -8.08 -1.51
N PRO A 208 -21.82 -8.24 -0.21
CA PRO A 208 -20.92 -7.82 0.87
C PRO A 208 -19.46 -8.29 0.72
N ILE A 209 -18.53 -7.33 0.77
CA ILE A 209 -17.08 -7.61 0.84
C ILE A 209 -16.79 -8.17 2.22
N LEU A 210 -16.33 -9.41 2.26
CA LEU A 210 -15.98 -10.12 3.47
C LEU A 210 -14.67 -9.63 4.07
N GLY A 211 -14.58 -9.71 5.40
CA GLY A 211 -13.31 -9.62 6.12
C GLY A 211 -12.63 -8.26 6.05
N GLU A 212 -11.36 -8.26 5.65
CA GLU A 212 -10.41 -7.16 5.80
C GLU A 212 -10.86 -5.84 5.16
N LYS A 213 -10.41 -4.72 5.73
CA LYS A 213 -10.66 -3.38 5.18
C LYS A 213 -9.86 -3.10 3.92
N CYS A 214 -8.80 -3.87 3.68
CA CYS A 214 -7.84 -3.65 2.61
C CYS A 214 -7.91 -4.80 1.60
N GLY A 215 -7.94 -4.46 0.31
CA GLY A 215 -7.87 -5.45 -0.77
C GLY A 215 -6.45 -5.96 -0.93
N GLN A 216 -6.32 -7.23 -1.31
CA GLN A 216 -5.05 -7.91 -1.42
C GLN A 216 -4.54 -7.89 -2.87
N PRO A 217 -3.30 -7.39 -3.11
CA PRO A 217 -2.73 -7.40 -4.45
C PRO A 217 -2.36 -8.83 -4.84
N VAL A 218 -3.01 -9.37 -5.86
CA VAL A 218 -2.76 -10.72 -6.40
C VAL A 218 -2.76 -10.64 -7.92
N SER A 219 -1.71 -11.16 -8.56
CA SER A 219 -1.60 -11.27 -10.02
C SER A 219 -1.90 -9.99 -10.80
N GLY A 220 -1.45 -8.83 -10.29
CA GLY A 220 -1.60 -7.53 -10.95
C GLY A 220 -2.95 -6.84 -10.74
N THR A 221 -3.87 -7.42 -9.96
CA THR A 221 -5.13 -6.78 -9.54
C THR A 221 -5.20 -6.66 -8.02
N VAL A 222 -6.06 -5.78 -7.52
CA VAL A 222 -6.37 -5.68 -6.09
C VAL A 222 -7.68 -6.41 -5.84
N ASN A 223 -7.69 -7.39 -4.96
CA ASN A 223 -8.79 -8.32 -4.84
C ASN A 223 -9.42 -8.30 -3.45
N TRP A 224 -10.73 -8.47 -3.42
CA TRP A 224 -11.53 -8.63 -2.21
C TRP A 224 -12.36 -9.90 -2.31
N PHE A 225 -12.44 -10.63 -1.21
CA PHE A 225 -13.46 -11.68 -1.07
C PHE A 225 -14.81 -11.05 -0.82
N ALA A 226 -15.84 -11.56 -1.47
CA ALA A 226 -17.20 -11.08 -1.28
C ALA A 226 -18.22 -12.20 -1.45
N ILE A 227 -19.46 -11.98 -1.02
CA ILE A 227 -20.56 -12.95 -1.13
C ILE A 227 -21.58 -12.42 -2.11
N ARG A 228 -22.00 -13.23 -3.09
CA ARG A 228 -22.92 -12.87 -4.18
C ARG A 228 -24.35 -12.50 -3.72
N LYS A 229 -24.70 -12.72 -2.45
CA LYS A 229 -26.07 -12.62 -1.91
C LYS A 229 -26.33 -11.25 -1.26
N LEU A 230 -27.49 -10.66 -1.52
CA LEU A 230 -27.92 -9.35 -1.00
C LEU A 230 -28.48 -9.50 0.42
N GLY A 231 -27.67 -9.28 1.45
CA GLY A 231 -28.10 -9.30 2.86
C GLY A 231 -26.94 -9.03 3.81
N PHE A 232 -27.20 -8.47 5.00
CA PHE A 232 -26.17 -8.18 6.02
C PHE A 232 -26.22 -9.12 7.23
N ASP A 233 -27.31 -9.88 7.41
CA ASP A 233 -27.45 -10.86 8.47
C ASP A 233 -26.97 -12.22 7.95
N TYR A 234 -25.74 -12.59 8.33
CA TYR A 234 -25.14 -13.89 7.99
C TYR A 234 -25.00 -14.76 9.23
N GLU A 235 -25.58 -15.95 9.17
CA GLU A 235 -25.06 -17.09 9.92
C GLU A 235 -23.95 -17.71 9.08
N TRP A 236 -22.69 -17.46 9.46
CA TRP A 236 -21.51 -17.93 8.73
C TRP A 236 -21.50 -19.44 8.48
N GLU A 237 -22.17 -20.21 9.34
CA GLU A 237 -22.34 -21.65 9.24
C GLU A 237 -23.12 -22.09 7.98
N THR A 238 -23.80 -21.15 7.30
CA THR A 238 -24.65 -21.43 6.14
C THR A 238 -24.06 -20.96 4.79
N VAL A 239 -22.89 -20.31 4.80
CA VAL A 239 -22.24 -19.80 3.57
C VAL A 239 -21.53 -20.94 2.84
N THR A 240 -21.90 -21.16 1.58
CA THR A 240 -21.30 -22.18 0.72
C THR A 240 -20.25 -21.61 -0.22
N VAL A 241 -19.30 -22.43 -0.69
CA VAL A 241 -18.17 -21.96 -1.54
C VAL A 241 -18.64 -21.34 -2.86
N ASP A 242 -19.73 -21.83 -3.44
CA ASP A 242 -20.35 -21.30 -4.67
C ASP A 242 -20.94 -19.88 -4.51
N GLN A 243 -21.16 -19.44 -3.27
CA GLN A 243 -21.62 -18.09 -2.96
C GLN A 243 -20.48 -17.08 -2.85
N LEU A 244 -19.24 -17.55 -2.74
CA LEU A 244 -18.05 -16.71 -2.66
C LEU A 244 -17.63 -16.23 -4.05
N VAL A 245 -17.29 -14.94 -4.14
CA VAL A 245 -16.77 -14.32 -5.35
C VAL A 245 -15.52 -13.52 -5.03
N ILE A 246 -14.58 -13.48 -5.99
CA ILE A 246 -13.44 -12.57 -5.95
C ILE A 246 -13.84 -11.33 -6.72
N PHE A 247 -13.86 -10.19 -6.04
CA PHE A 247 -14.02 -8.88 -6.65
C PHE A 247 -12.65 -8.27 -6.89
N SER A 248 -12.36 -7.87 -8.13
CA SER A 248 -11.06 -7.35 -8.58
C SER A 248 -11.17 -5.93 -9.12
#